data_AF-A0AAV4G028-F1
#
_entry.id   AF-A0AAV4G028-F1
#
_cell.length_a   1.000
_cell.length_b   1.000
_cell.length_c   1.000
_cell.angle_alpha   90.00
_cell.angle_beta   90.00
_cell.angle_gamma   90.00
#
_symmetry.space_group_name_H-M   'P 1'
#
loop_
_entity.id
_entity.type
_entity.pdbx_description
1 polymer ?
#
loop_
_entity_poly.entity_id
_entity_poly.type
_entity_poly.pdbx_seq_one_letter_code
_entity_poly.pdbx_strand_id
1 'polypeptide(L)' 'MDDHRLPKIVMYSELSSGYRERGAPRKRYKDSLKRTLSACDIDVQGWSDLATDRSAWRCRIQEATTKFEEERITAANTSG' A
#
# COMPACT_ATOMS: atom_id res chain seq x y z
N MET A 1 -13.81 -10.15 -8.79
CA MET A 1 -14.66 -9.21 -8.01
C MET A 1 -15.32 -8.26 -8.98
N ASP A 2 -16.65 -8.17 -8.94
CA ASP A 2 -17.43 -7.39 -9.91
C ASP A 2 -17.30 -5.88 -9.70
N ASP A 3 -17.41 -5.11 -10.78
CA ASP A 3 -17.18 -3.65 -10.81
C ASP A 3 -18.16 -2.84 -9.95
N HIS A 4 -19.38 -3.32 -9.79
CA HIS A 4 -20.42 -2.67 -9.01
C HIS A 4 -20.28 -2.90 -7.50
N ARG A 5 -19.32 -3.72 -7.04
CA ARG A 5 -19.13 -3.99 -5.62
C ARG A 5 -18.42 -2.83 -4.94
N LEU A 6 -18.98 -2.37 -3.81
CA LEU A 6 -18.44 -1.26 -3.01
C LEU A 6 -16.92 -1.34 -2.75
N PRO A 7 -16.33 -2.49 -2.37
CA PRO A 7 -14.89 -2.54 -2.12
C PRO A 7 -14.06 -2.24 -3.38
N LYS A 8 -14.51 -2.67 -4.57
CA LYS A 8 -13.82 -2.36 -5.83
C LYS A 8 -13.98 -0.89 -6.17
N ILE A 9 -15.19 -0.35 -6.03
CA ILE A 9 -15.46 1.08 -6.24
C ILE A 9 -14.54 1.94 -5.34
N VAL A 10 -14.49 1.65 -4.04
CA VAL A 10 -13.64 2.39 -3.08
C VAL A 10 -12.15 2.21 -3.39
N MET A 11 -11.73 1.00 -3.76
CA MET A 11 -10.32 0.73 -4.07
C MET A 11 -9.82 1.56 -5.27
N TYR A 12 -10.69 1.80 -6.25
CA TYR A 12 -10.38 2.51 -7.48
C TYR A 12 -10.90 3.95 -7.52
N SER A 13 -11.55 4.44 -6.47
CA SER A 13 -12.04 5.82 -6.40
C SER A 13 -10.89 6.81 -6.20
N GLU A 14 -11.12 8.03 -6.65
CA GLU A 14 -10.19 9.14 -6.49
C GLU A 14 -10.19 9.66 -5.04
N LEU A 15 -9.01 10.00 -4.54
CA LEU A 15 -8.86 10.65 -3.25
C LEU A 15 -9.36 12.09 -3.32
N SER A 16 -10.11 12.51 -2.31
CA SER A 16 -10.63 13.88 -2.20
C SER A 16 -9.52 14.92 -2.00
N SER A 17 -8.41 14.54 -1.39
CA SER A 17 -7.27 15.41 -1.08
C SER A 17 -5.93 14.72 -1.35
N GLY A 18 -4.88 15.51 -1.57
CA GLY A 18 -3.51 15.03 -1.73
C GLY A 18 -2.70 15.88 -2.70
N TYR A 19 -1.37 15.89 -2.55
CA TYR A 19 -0.48 16.59 -3.45
C TYR A 19 -0.52 15.98 -4.86
N ARG A 20 -0.61 16.85 -5.87
CA ARG A 20 -0.54 16.51 -7.29
C ARG A 20 0.12 17.65 -8.06
N GLU A 21 0.85 17.30 -9.11
CA GLU A 21 1.37 18.29 -10.05
C GLU A 21 0.22 18.94 -10.81
N ARG A 22 0.43 20.18 -11.27
CA ARG A 22 -0.58 20.94 -11.99
C ARG A 22 -0.98 20.18 -13.26
N GLY A 23 -2.27 19.81 -13.35
CA GLY A 23 -2.81 19.05 -14.49
C GLY A 23 -2.81 17.52 -14.32
N ALA A 24 -2.18 16.98 -13.27
CA ALA A 24 -2.21 15.55 -13.03
C ALA A 24 -3.59 15.08 -12.52
N PRO A 25 -4.03 13.85 -12.88
CA PRO A 25 -5.21 13.22 -12.30
C PRO A 25 -5.11 13.08 -10.78
N ARG A 26 -6.25 12.98 -10.10
CA ARG A 26 -6.26 12.65 -8.67
C ARG A 26 -5.76 11.22 -8.47
N LYS A 27 -4.98 11.01 -7.40
CA LYS A 27 -4.53 9.68 -6.99
C LYS A 27 -5.73 8.84 -6.56
N ARG A 28 -5.69 7.54 -6.80
CA ARG A 28 -6.69 6.58 -6.32
C ARG A 28 -6.25 5.96 -5.00
N TYR A 29 -7.19 5.37 -4.25
CA TYR A 29 -6.85 4.65 -3.02
C TYR A 29 -5.83 3.53 -3.27
N LYS A 30 -5.98 2.78 -4.38
CA LYS A 30 -5.00 1.79 -4.83
C LYS A 30 -3.57 2.33 -4.93
N ASP A 31 -3.38 3.57 -5.41
CA ASP A 31 -2.04 4.14 -5.58
C ASP A 31 -1.36 4.40 -4.23
N SER A 32 -2.16 4.79 -3.22
CA SER A 32 -1.67 4.89 -1.84
C SER A 32 -1.23 3.53 -1.30
N LEU A 33 -1.99 2.47 -1.56
CA LEU A 33 -1.62 1.12 -1.14
C LEU A 33 -0.31 0.68 -1.80
N LYS A 34 -0.16 0.87 -3.11
CA LYS A 34 1.07 0.55 -3.84
C LYS A 34 2.30 1.23 -3.25
N ARG A 35 2.17 2.51 -2.87
CA ARG A 35 3.25 3.26 -2.21
C ARG A 35 3.63 2.63 -0.86
N THR A 36 2.64 2.26 -0.05
CA THR A 36 2.88 1.61 1.25
C THR A 36 3.54 0.24 1.06
N LEU A 37 3.07 -0.57 0.12
CA LEU A 37 3.67 -1.87 -0.18
C LEU A 37 5.13 -1.75 -0.63
N SER A 38 5.43 -0.77 -1.49
CA SER A 38 6.81 -0.48 -1.89
C SER A 38 7.69 -0.05 -0.72
N ALA A 39 7.15 0.73 0.22
CA ALA A 39 7.89 1.13 1.42
C ALA A 39 8.18 -0.06 2.35
N CYS A 40 7.31 -1.07 2.36
CA CYS A 40 7.51 -2.31 3.12
C CYS A 40 8.25 -3.40 2.32
N ASP A 41 8.90 -3.07 1.21
CA ASP A 41 9.65 -4.03 0.37
C ASP A 41 8.79 -5.24 -0.09
N ILE A 42 7.55 -4.93 -0.51
CA ILE A 42 6.63 -5.88 -1.13
C ILE A 42 6.47 -5.52 -2.61
N ASP A 43 6.58 -6.52 -3.48
CA ASP A 43 6.41 -6.32 -4.92
C ASP A 43 5.01 -5.79 -5.26
N VAL A 44 5.00 -4.65 -5.95
CA VAL A 44 3.80 -3.88 -6.32
C VAL A 44 3.15 -4.40 -7.61
N GLN A 45 3.87 -5.20 -8.41
CA GLN A 45 3.31 -5.79 -9.63
C GLN A 45 2.53 -7.07 -9.31
N GLY A 46 3.11 -7.98 -8.52
CA GLY A 46 2.54 -9.27 -8.16
C GLY A 46 1.72 -9.32 -6.86
N TRP A 47 1.49 -8.19 -6.16
CA TRP A 47 0.76 -8.18 -4.89
C TRP A 47 -0.66 -8.79 -4.97
N SER A 48 -1.31 -8.69 -6.14
CA SER A 48 -2.65 -9.28 -6.34
C SER A 48 -2.60 -10.80 -6.36
N ASP A 49 -1.55 -11.37 -6.96
CA ASP A 49 -1.32 -12.81 -6.99
C ASP A 49 -0.97 -13.31 -5.58
N LEU A 50 -0.09 -12.59 -4.88
CA LEU A 50 0.23 -12.85 -3.46
C LEU A 50 -1.00 -12.79 -2.55
N ALA A 51 -1.96 -11.89 -2.84
CA ALA A 51 -3.19 -11.75 -2.07
C ALA A 51 -4.22 -12.87 -2.33
N THR A 52 -3.98 -13.75 -3.32
CA THR A 52 -4.84 -14.91 -3.60
C THR A 52 -4.85 -15.89 -2.43
N ASP A 53 -3.67 -16.17 -1.86
CA ASP A 53 -3.57 -16.87 -0.58
C ASP A 53 -3.67 -15.87 0.57
N ARG A 54 -4.86 -15.80 1.15
CA ARG A 54 -5.15 -14.90 2.26
C ARG A 54 -4.31 -15.18 3.52
N SER A 55 -3.84 -16.41 3.72
CA SER A 55 -3.02 -16.77 4.88
C SER A 55 -1.58 -16.30 4.68
N ALA A 56 -0.97 -16.65 3.54
CA ALA A 56 0.35 -16.18 3.16
C ALA A 56 0.42 -14.65 3.07
N TRP A 57 -0.60 -14.02 2.50
CA TRP A 57 -0.71 -12.55 2.43
C TRP A 57 -0.65 -11.89 3.80
N ARG A 58 -1.42 -12.40 4.78
CA ARG A 58 -1.42 -11.84 6.14
C ARG A 58 -0.06 -12.00 6.82
N CYS A 59 0.56 -13.16 6.70
CA CYS A 59 1.89 -13.41 7.26
C CYS A 59 2.92 -12.43 6.68
N ARG A 60 2.97 -12.33 5.34
CA ARG A 60 3.93 -11.48 4.63
C ARG A 60 3.74 -9.99 4.93
N ILE A 61 2.50 -9.52 5.03
CA ILE A 61 2.21 -8.13 5.41
C ILE A 61 2.64 -7.84 6.84
N GLN A 62 2.40 -8.77 7.77
CA GLN A 62 2.77 -8.60 9.16
C GLN A 62 4.29 -8.54 9.32
N GLU A 63 5.02 -9.48 8.72
CA GLU A 63 6.49 -9.48 8.69
C GLU A 63 7.06 -8.19 8.09
N ALA A 64 6.55 -7.78 6.93
CA ALA A 64 7.01 -6.59 6.24
C ALA A 64 6.76 -5.30 7.04
N THR A 65 5.60 -5.22 7.71
CA THR A 65 5.24 -4.06 8.53
C THR A 65 6.08 -3.98 9.80
N THR A 66 6.31 -5.12 10.47
CA THR A 66 7.20 -5.19 11.63
C THR A 66 8.61 -4.73 11.27
N LYS A 67 9.18 -5.27 10.18
CA LYS A 67 10.50 -4.88 9.69
C LYS A 67 10.58 -3.38 9.39
N PHE A 68 9.60 -2.85 8.65
CA PHE A 68 9.54 -1.42 8.34
C PHE A 68 9.51 -0.55 9.60
N GLU A 69 8.75 -0.95 10.61
CA GLU A 69 8.64 -0.21 11.87
C GLU A 69 9.93 -0.27 12.69
N GLU A 70 10.61 -1.43 12.73
CA GLU A 70 11.93 -1.58 13.35
C GLU A 70 12.98 -0.69 12.68
N GLU A 71 13.02 -0.65 11.35
CA GLU A 71 13.90 0.24 10.58
C GLU A 71 13.59 1.72 10.86
N ARG A 72 12.30 2.07 10.97
CA ARG A 72 11.86 3.44 11.28
C ARG A 72 12.30 3.88 12.69
N ILE A 73 12.19 2.99 13.68
CA ILE A 73 12.60 3.26 15.07
C ILE A 73 14.12 3.36 15.19
N THR A 74 14.86 2.43 14.57
CA THR A 74 16.34 2.45 14.60
C THR A 74 16.92 3.69 13.91
N ALA A 75 16.35 4.11 12.77
CA ALA A 75 16.75 5.35 12.10
C ALA A 75 16.50 6.59 12.97
N ALA A 76 15.37 6.64 13.68
CA ALA A 76 15.06 7.73 14.60
C ALA A 76 16.04 7.79 15.79
N ASN A 77 16.45 6.64 16.32
CA ASN A 77 17.36 6.56 17.46
C ASN A 77 18.84 6.82 17.10
N THR A 78 19.25 6.56 15.86
CA THR A 78 20.64 6.76 15.39
C THR A 78 20.94 8.22 15.01
N SER A 79 19.90 9.05 14.92
CA SER A 79 19.99 10.46 14.50
C SER A 79 20.13 11.44 15.67
N GLY A 80 20.38 10.94 16.90
CA GLY A 80 20.63 11.74 18.11
C GLY A 80 22.04 11.52 18.64
#